data_AF-A0A5Q2MER9-F1
#
_entry.id   AF-A0A5Q2MER9-F1
#
_cell.length_a   1.000
_cell.length_b   1.000
_cell.length_c   1.000
_cell.angle_alpha   90.00
_cell.angle_beta   90.00
_cell.angle_gamma   90.00
#
_symmetry.space_group_name_H-M   'P 1'
#
loop_
_entity.id
_entity.type
_entity.pdbx_description
1 polymer ?
#
loop_
_entity_poly.entity_id
_entity_poly.type
_entity_poly.pdbx_seq_one_letter_code
_entity_poly.pdbx_strand_id
1 'polypeptide(L)'
;MNDSNEVEREIEDDHDLLTYNESSARLSEEIANLRSQIEQAGTDGITADGLTVEAAKQRIVDLEEAAQRNSQLAETDKDAAGFLGFTPGQSTTD
;
A
#
# COMPACT_ATOMS: atom_id res chain seq x y z
N MET A 1 -22.40 35.50 21.05
CA MET A 1 -21.92 35.19 19.69
C MET A 1 -21.25 33.84 19.81
N ASN A 2 -21.94 32.81 19.33
CA ASN A 2 -21.56 31.41 19.52
C ASN A 2 -20.84 31.00 18.24
N ASP A 3 -19.55 31.31 18.13
CA ASP A 3 -18.71 30.87 17.01
C ASP A 3 -18.48 29.37 17.16
N SER A 4 -19.39 28.62 16.54
CA SER A 4 -19.22 27.19 16.30
C SER A 4 -18.12 27.08 15.26
N ASN A 5 -16.89 26.93 15.72
CA ASN A 5 -15.74 26.64 14.87
C ASN A 5 -15.93 25.20 14.37
N GLU A 6 -16.69 25.07 13.29
CA GLU A 6 -16.94 23.83 12.59
C GLU A 6 -15.60 23.41 11.96
N VAL A 7 -14.90 22.50 12.65
CA VAL A 7 -13.69 21.88 12.13
C VAL A 7 -14.13 21.00 10.96
N GLU A 8 -14.07 21.57 9.76
CA GLU A 8 -14.16 20.84 8.51
C GLU A 8 -13.02 19.82 8.51
N ARG A 9 -13.32 18.58 8.91
CA ARG A 9 -12.42 17.46 8.67
C ARG A 9 -12.50 17.20 7.18
N GLU A 10 -11.52 17.69 6.43
CA GLU A 10 -11.22 17.17 5.10
C GLU A 10 -11.25 15.65 5.23
N ILE A 11 -12.05 14.99 4.40
CA ILE A 11 -12.13 13.53 4.34
C ILE A 11 -10.73 13.12 3.88
N GLU A 12 -9.87 12.85 4.86
CA GLU A 12 -8.55 12.25 4.67
C GLU A 12 -8.76 11.05 3.75
N ASP A 13 -8.01 11.03 2.66
CA ASP A 13 -7.84 9.87 1.79
C ASP A 13 -7.74 8.66 2.72
N ASP A 14 -8.76 7.80 2.73
CA ASP A 14 -8.83 6.63 3.60
C ASP A 14 -7.64 5.74 3.22
N HIS A 15 -6.50 5.97 3.87
CA HIS A 15 -5.33 5.15 3.74
C HIS A 15 -5.64 3.86 4.47
N ASP A 16 -6.24 2.91 3.75
CA ASP A 16 -6.39 1.54 4.22
C ASP A 16 -5.02 1.09 4.75
N LEU A 17 -4.93 0.91 6.07
CA LEU A 17 -3.74 0.38 6.70
C LEU A 17 -3.65 -1.10 6.36
N LEU A 18 -3.10 -1.39 5.19
CA LEU A 18 -2.92 -2.75 4.70
C LEU A 18 -1.89 -3.47 5.57
N THR A 19 -2.19 -4.72 5.93
CA THR A 19 -1.19 -5.60 6.55
C THR A 19 -0.02 -5.84 5.58
N TYR A 20 1.14 -6.27 6.07
CA TYR A 20 2.30 -6.57 5.20
C TYR A 20 1.95 -7.54 4.06
N ASN A 21 1.12 -8.54 4.34
CA ASN A 21 0.69 -9.53 3.34
C ASN A 21 -0.24 -8.91 2.28
N GLU A 22 -1.14 -8.03 2.71
CA GLU A 22 -2.08 -7.34 1.82
C GLU A 22 -1.38 -6.28 0.97
N SER A 23 -0.41 -5.56 1.54
CA SER A 23 0.48 -4.66 0.80
C SER A 23 1.26 -5.40 -0.28
N SER A 24 1.84 -6.57 0.04
CA SER A 24 2.60 -7.37 -0.94
C SER A 24 1.73 -7.93 -2.06
N ALA A 25 0.48 -8.33 -1.77
CA ALA A 25 -0.48 -8.77 -2.78
C ALA A 25 -0.81 -7.62 -3.75
N ARG A 26 -1.13 -6.44 -3.22
CA ARG A 26 -1.47 -5.26 -4.03
C ARG A 26 -0.30 -4.79 -4.91
N LEU A 27 0.92 -4.77 -4.36
CA LEU A 27 2.13 -4.46 -5.14
C LEU A 27 2.34 -5.45 -6.28
N SER A 28 2.11 -6.75 -6.03
CA SER A 28 2.26 -7.79 -7.05
C SER A 28 1.23 -7.63 -8.18
N GLU A 29 -0.01 -7.29 -7.84
CA GLU A 29 -1.07 -7.00 -8.83
C GLU A 29 -0.75 -5.75 -9.66
N GLU A 30 -0.27 -4.68 -9.03
CA GLU A 30 0.12 -3.44 -9.73
C GLU A 30 1.27 -3.68 -10.71
N ILE A 31 2.29 -4.45 -10.30
CA ILE A 31 3.40 -4.85 -11.18
C ILE A 31 2.89 -5.69 -12.36
N ALA A 32 2.01 -6.66 -12.12
CA ALA A 32 1.45 -7.51 -13.17
C ALA A 32 0.62 -6.68 -14.17
N ASN A 33 -0.16 -5.72 -13.68
CA ASN A 33 -0.93 -4.80 -14.51
C ASN A 33 0.00 -3.96 -15.41
N LEU A 34 1.02 -3.29 -14.83
CA LEU A 34 1.97 -2.49 -15.59
C LEU A 34 2.71 -3.32 -16.65
N ARG A 35 3.07 -4.57 -16.35
CA ARG A 35 3.68 -5.49 -17.33
C ARG A 35 2.74 -5.76 -18.49
N SER A 36 1.47 -6.08 -18.21
CA SER A 36 0.44 -6.27 -19.24
C SER A 36 0.24 -4.99 -20.07
N GLN A 37 0.26 -3.82 -19.46
CA GLN A 37 0.13 -2.55 -20.17
C GLN A 37 1.31 -2.27 -21.10
N ILE A 38 2.54 -2.62 -20.69
CA ILE A 38 3.73 -2.51 -21.54
C ILE A 38 3.63 -3.47 -22.73
N GLU A 39 3.15 -4.71 -22.53
CA GLU A 39 2.97 -5.68 -23.61
C GLU A 39 1.89 -5.22 -24.61
N GLN A 40 0.89 -4.50 -24.14
CA GLN A 40 -0.19 -3.93 -24.95
C GLN A 40 0.17 -2.56 -25.54
N ALA A 41 1.24 -1.92 -25.05
CA ALA A 41 1.72 -0.66 -25.59
C ALA A 41 2.17 -0.92 -27.04
N GLY A 42 1.37 -0.44 -27.99
CA GLY A 42 1.61 -0.62 -29.42
C GLY A 42 2.86 0.11 -29.89
N THR A 43 2.92 0.40 -31.19
CA THR A 43 4.10 1.04 -31.82
C THR A 43 4.47 2.41 -31.25
N ASP A 44 3.50 3.06 -30.60
CA ASP A 44 3.65 4.42 -30.09
C ASP A 44 4.40 4.44 -28.75
N GLY A 45 4.61 3.27 -28.13
CA GLY A 45 5.35 3.12 -26.88
C GLY A 45 4.66 3.76 -25.68
N ILE A 46 3.34 3.92 -25.76
CA ILE A 46 2.48 4.46 -24.71
C ILE A 46 1.51 3.36 -24.25
N THR A 47 1.40 3.21 -22.93
CA THR A 47 0.47 2.30 -22.25
C THR A 47 -0.97 2.82 -22.33
N ALA A 48 -1.94 1.96 -21.99
CA ALA A 48 -3.36 2.35 -21.93
C ALA A 48 -3.61 3.53 -20.97
N ASP A 49 -2.81 3.62 -19.90
CA ASP A 49 -2.92 4.67 -18.89
C ASP A 49 -2.11 5.94 -19.24
N GLY A 50 -1.57 6.02 -20.46
CA GLY A 50 -0.87 7.21 -20.96
C GLY A 50 0.59 7.34 -20.49
N LEU A 51 1.12 6.34 -19.77
CA LEU A 51 2.54 6.28 -19.43
C LEU A 51 3.36 5.83 -20.64
N THR A 52 4.55 6.41 -20.81
CA THR A 52 5.53 5.82 -21.73
C THR A 52 5.97 4.45 -21.20
N VAL A 53 6.33 3.53 -22.11
CA VAL A 53 6.85 2.21 -21.73
C VAL A 53 8.06 2.33 -20.79
N GLU A 54 8.93 3.31 -21.00
CA GLU A 54 10.08 3.55 -20.12
C GLU A 54 9.66 4.03 -18.73
N ALA A 55 8.66 4.92 -18.63
CA ALA A 55 8.12 5.33 -17.35
C ALA A 55 7.42 4.18 -16.62
N ALA A 56 6.67 3.34 -17.34
CA ALA A 56 6.03 2.15 -16.78
C ALA A 56 7.07 1.13 -16.27
N LYS A 57 8.17 0.92 -17.01
CA LYS A 57 9.30 0.10 -16.56
C LYS A 57 9.95 0.65 -15.30
N GLN A 58 10.20 1.96 -15.24
CA GLN A 58 10.77 2.58 -14.05
C GLN A 58 9.82 2.41 -12.85
N ARG A 59 8.51 2.57 -13.06
CA ARG A 59 7.52 2.34 -12.03
C ARG A 59 7.53 0.91 -11.50
N ILE A 60 7.70 -0.09 -12.38
CA ILE A 60 7.87 -1.49 -11.97
C ILE A 60 9.09 -1.66 -11.07
N VAL A 61 10.23 -1.07 -11.43
CA VAL A 61 11.45 -1.13 -10.60
C VAL A 61 11.19 -0.56 -9.20
N ASP A 62 10.56 0.62 -9.12
CA ASP A 62 10.26 1.26 -7.83
C ASP A 62 9.32 0.41 -6.96
N LEU A 63 8.33 -0.26 -7.59
CA LEU A 63 7.40 -1.17 -6.92
C LEU A 63 8.08 -2.47 -6.47
N GLU A 64 8.98 -3.02 -7.27
CA GLU A 64 9.79 -4.21 -6.92
C GLU A 64 10.71 -3.91 -5.74
N GLU A 65 11.34 -2.74 -5.70
CA GLU A 65 12.12 -2.30 -4.54
C GLU A 65 11.24 -2.11 -3.29
N ALA A 66 10.04 -1.56 -3.45
CA ALA A 66 9.07 -1.43 -2.35
C ALA A 66 8.65 -2.81 -1.80
N ALA A 67 8.36 -3.77 -2.68
CA ALA A 67 8.04 -5.13 -2.31
C ALA A 67 9.20 -5.80 -1.55
N GLN A 68 10.44 -5.59 -2.01
CA GLN A 68 11.63 -6.11 -1.35
C GLN A 68 11.80 -5.52 0.06
N ARG A 69 11.59 -4.22 0.24
CA ARG A 69 11.62 -3.58 1.58
C ARG A 69 10.53 -4.13 2.49
N ASN A 70 9.31 -4.30 1.99
CA ASN A 70 8.21 -4.88 2.75
C ASN A 70 8.52 -6.32 3.20
N SER A 71 9.12 -7.13 2.33
CA SER A 71 9.54 -8.50 2.67
C SER A 71 10.63 -8.51 3.77
N GLN A 72 11.64 -7.64 3.65
CA GLN A 72 12.70 -7.54 4.66
C GLN A 72 12.16 -7.07 6.01
N LEU A 73 11.24 -6.10 6.01
CA LEU A 73 10.58 -5.62 7.23
C LEU A 73 9.79 -6.74 7.90
N ALA A 74 9.00 -7.49 7.14
CA ALA A 74 8.26 -8.65 7.66
C ALA A 74 9.18 -9.74 8.25
N GLU A 75 10.35 -9.99 7.64
CA GLU A 75 11.34 -10.94 8.17
C GLU A 75 12.06 -10.46 9.43
N THR A 76 12.26 -9.15 9.56
CA THR A 76 12.84 -8.52 10.76
C THR A 76 11.82 -8.36 11.88
N ASP A 77 10.53 -8.28 11.54
CA ASP A 77 9.42 -8.17 12.47
C ASP A 77 8.97 -9.54 12.99
N LYS A 78 9.91 -10.28 13.59
CA LYS A 78 9.63 -11.53 14.30
C LYS A 78 8.78 -11.31 15.57
N ASP A 79 8.56 -10.04 15.94
CA ASP A 79 7.75 -9.59 17.07
C ASP A 79 6.36 -9.04 16.65
N ALA A 80 6.00 -9.10 15.36
CA ALA A 80 4.65 -8.77 14.85
C ALA A 80 3.51 -9.60 15.46
N ALA A 81 3.84 -10.59 16.29
CA ALA A 81 2.89 -11.26 17.18
C ALA A 81 2.23 -10.29 18.20
N GLY A 82 2.78 -9.08 18.38
CA GLY A 82 2.24 -8.10 19.33
C GLY A 82 0.92 -7.42 18.93
N PHE A 83 0.55 -7.40 17.64
CA PHE A 83 -0.67 -6.68 17.22
C PHE A 83 -1.97 -7.45 17.48
N LEU A 84 -1.89 -8.74 17.81
CA LEU A 84 -3.04 -9.55 18.25
C LEU A 84 -3.14 -9.67 19.79
N GLY A 85 -2.35 -8.90 20.53
CA GLY A 85 -2.22 -9.01 21.99
C GLY A 85 -3.20 -8.19 22.83
N PHE A 86 -4.33 -7.71 22.30
CA PHE A 86 -5.36 -7.14 23.16
C PHE A 86 -6.18 -8.25 23.83
N THR A 87 -5.78 -8.66 25.03
CA THR A 87 -6.70 -9.29 25.98
C THR A 87 -7.40 -8.18 26.75
N PRO A 88 -8.70 -7.90 26.53
CA PRO A 88 -9.44 -7.00 27.41
C PRO A 88 -9.35 -7.52 28.84
N GLY A 89 -9.05 -6.61 29.76
CA GLY A 89 -8.55 -6.87 31.10
C GLY A 89 -9.25 -8.02 31.82
N GLN A 90 -8.45 -8.93 32.37
CA GLN A 90 -8.87 -9.72 33.52
C GLN A 90 -9.22 -8.71 34.62
N SER A 91 -10.52 -8.47 34.82
CA SER A 91 -11.02 -7.77 36.00
C SER A 91 -10.57 -8.54 37.24
N THR A 92 -9.47 -8.13 37.86
CA THR A 92 -9.23 -8.44 39.26
C THR A 92 -10.18 -7.58 40.08
N THR A 93 -11.33 -8.16 40.38
CA THR A 93 -12.17 -7.74 41.50
C THR A 93 -11.44 -8.18 42.77
N ASP A 94 -10.88 -7.22 43.50
CA ASP A 94 -10.64 -7.34 44.94
C ASP A 94 -11.77 -6.61 45.69
#